data_AF-A0A1R0X888-F1
#
_entry.id   AF-A0A1R0X888-F1
#
_cell.length_a   1.000
_cell.length_b   1.000
_cell.length_c   1.000
_cell.angle_alpha   90.00
_cell.angle_beta   90.00
_cell.angle_gamma   90.00
#
_symmetry.space_group_name_H-M   'P 1'
#
loop_
_entity.id
_entity.type
_entity.pdbx_description
1 polymer ?
#
loop_
_entity_poly.entity_id
_entity_poly.type
_entity_poly.pdbx_seq_one_letter_code
_entity_poly.pdbx_strand_id
1 'polypeptide(L)'
;MASKEPDTILMIELLSLEHEQAGYQIEVGLTRNVGYARSKLTIDEFTYEQLKALGPFSGGRMRLSLYPKWDPFRNSYYSTLIIMNRAYSETLYFACSENYVNQLLQLKQQDYPQAEEERVVQTMLPSTEPGHRISRKKTKRIGLVALLCLMFACLIFVLPLRMDGQLVDSAEALEEPVLGADSEPLLSVPFVTLAQTISVHNQQAEPTPEPSAPPQEQTLPYEKYELPENEFLYSLPKGYVALSFDDGPSKYTKEIVDILVEHKVAATFLFIGNKVAHNAEAVRYANEHKMSVGSHSWDHSKMTANSVEENRNNLAKTNQALEQITQSPITIFRPPYGAINDKLTAKVTEQQMKVLLWNRDPEDWNVKNPEDILQYVHHADPSGGVYLFHEKKITVEALPAIIKYFQEKNLKFVVFK
;
A
#
# COMPACT_ATOMS: atom_id res chain seq x y z
N MET A 1 27.07 1.41 12.28
CA MET A 1 26.02 1.26 13.31
C MET A 1 24.74 0.95 12.57
N ALA A 2 23.98 -0.09 12.94
CA ALA A 2 22.63 -0.24 12.39
C ALA A 2 21.77 0.88 12.99
N SER A 3 21.08 1.66 12.15
CA SER A 3 20.03 2.54 12.65
C SER A 3 18.95 1.65 13.26
N LYS A 4 18.64 1.84 14.55
CA LYS A 4 17.37 1.33 15.09
C LYS A 4 16.27 1.94 14.23
N GLU A 5 15.41 1.11 13.66
CA GLU A 5 14.15 1.64 13.12
C GLU A 5 13.40 2.33 14.27
N PRO A 6 12.81 3.52 14.04
CA PRO A 6 12.08 4.25 15.08
C PRO A 6 10.90 3.40 15.59
N ASP A 7 10.54 3.54 16.87
CA ASP A 7 9.39 2.82 17.42
C ASP A 7 8.10 3.40 16.82
N THR A 8 7.50 2.64 15.92
CA THR A 8 6.44 3.13 15.05
C THR A 8 5.15 2.37 15.30
N ILE A 9 4.06 3.09 15.57
CA ILE A 9 2.72 2.52 15.70
C ILE A 9 2.18 2.14 14.32
N LEU A 10 1.75 0.89 14.20
CA LEU A 10 1.29 0.26 12.97
C LEU A 10 -0.24 0.02 12.99
N MET A 11 -0.81 -0.21 14.18
CA MET A 11 -2.25 -0.34 14.39
C MET A 11 -2.62 0.14 15.80
N ILE A 12 -3.81 0.74 15.90
CA ILE A 12 -4.46 1.10 17.15
C ILE A 12 -5.80 0.36 17.26
N GLU A 13 -5.98 -0.37 18.36
CA GLU A 13 -7.21 -1.07 18.72
C GLU A 13 -7.93 -0.29 19.83
N LEU A 14 -9.25 -0.12 19.76
CA LEU A 14 -10.06 0.37 20.87
C LEU A 14 -10.33 -0.80 21.82
N LEU A 15 -9.98 -0.68 23.10
CA LEU A 15 -10.16 -1.74 24.11
C LEU A 15 -11.29 -1.42 25.09
N SER A 16 -11.39 -0.17 25.54
CA SER A 16 -12.47 0.32 26.38
C SER A 16 -12.79 1.79 26.10
N LEU A 17 -14.00 2.20 26.46
CA LEU A 17 -14.42 3.60 26.55
C LEU A 17 -14.84 3.85 28.00
N GLU A 18 -14.13 4.75 28.69
CA GLU A 18 -14.21 4.95 30.14
C GLU A 18 -14.56 6.39 30.47
N HIS A 19 -15.42 6.59 31.47
CA HIS A 19 -15.73 7.90 32.03
C HIS A 19 -15.61 7.80 33.56
N GLU A 20 -14.62 8.51 34.10
CA GLU A 20 -14.34 8.59 35.53
C GLU A 20 -14.38 10.06 35.98
N GLN A 21 -14.24 10.32 37.28
CA GLN A 21 -14.14 11.70 37.81
C GLN A 21 -12.95 12.50 37.23
N ALA A 22 -11.97 11.81 36.63
CA ALA A 22 -10.83 12.40 35.92
C ALA A 22 -11.13 12.82 34.47
N GLY A 23 -12.35 12.60 33.97
CA GLY A 23 -12.78 12.91 32.60
C GLY A 23 -13.02 11.68 31.73
N TYR A 24 -13.04 11.90 30.42
CA TYR A 24 -13.33 10.88 29.41
C TYR A 24 -12.03 10.28 28.87
N GLN A 25 -11.96 8.95 28.80
CA GLN A 25 -10.77 8.21 28.39
C GLN A 25 -11.13 7.06 27.44
N ILE A 26 -10.18 6.69 26.59
CA ILE A 26 -10.18 5.40 25.89
C ILE A 26 -8.93 4.62 26.26
N GLU A 27 -9.10 3.34 26.59
CA GLU A 27 -7.97 2.42 26.59
C GLU A 27 -7.76 1.88 25.18
N VAL A 28 -6.51 1.91 24.72
CA VAL A 28 -6.14 1.51 23.37
C VAL A 28 -4.98 0.51 23.36
N GLY A 29 -5.08 -0.48 22.47
CA GLY A 29 -4.02 -1.43 22.17
C GLY A 29 -3.18 -0.91 21.01
N LEU A 30 -1.87 -0.80 21.19
CA LEU A 30 -0.94 -0.27 20.20
C LEU A 30 -0.03 -1.39 19.70
N THR A 31 -0.24 -1.83 18.46
CA THR A 31 0.72 -2.70 17.76
C THR A 31 1.80 -1.81 17.15
N ARG A 32 3.04 -2.04 17.58
CA ARG A 32 4.26 -1.33 17.16
C ARG A 32 5.19 -2.28 16.39
N ASN A 33 6.18 -1.75 15.67
CA ASN A 33 7.23 -2.59 15.07
C ASN A 33 8.05 -3.34 16.13
N VAL A 34 8.14 -2.85 17.38
CA VAL A 34 8.87 -3.51 18.47
C VAL A 34 8.03 -4.38 19.42
N GLY A 35 6.69 -4.42 19.26
CA GLY A 35 5.83 -5.23 20.13
C GLY A 35 4.38 -4.73 20.23
N TYR A 36 3.76 -4.97 21.39
CA TYR A 36 2.41 -4.51 21.71
C TYR A 36 2.42 -3.78 23.06
N ALA A 37 1.69 -2.67 23.17
CA ALA A 37 1.53 -1.90 24.40
C ALA A 37 0.06 -1.49 24.59
N ARG A 38 -0.41 -1.40 25.84
CA ARG A 38 -1.69 -0.75 26.17
C ARG A 38 -1.39 0.69 26.61
N SER A 39 -2.27 1.62 26.25
CA SER A 39 -2.18 3.03 26.61
C SER A 39 -3.57 3.58 26.91
N LYS A 40 -3.67 4.64 27.73
CA LYS A 40 -4.91 5.39 27.91
C LYS A 40 -4.76 6.76 27.25
N LEU A 41 -5.72 7.15 26.42
CA LEU A 41 -5.80 8.48 25.83
C LEU A 41 -6.93 9.25 26.49
N THR A 42 -6.63 10.45 26.99
CA THR A 42 -7.66 11.39 27.43
C THR A 42 -8.32 12.00 26.21
N ILE A 43 -9.65 11.96 26.16
CA ILE A 43 -10.45 12.57 25.12
C ILE A 43 -11.44 13.57 25.71
N ASP A 44 -12.03 14.40 24.87
CA ASP A 44 -13.11 15.31 25.21
C ASP A 44 -14.48 14.61 25.19
N GLU A 45 -15.47 15.24 25.84
CA GLU A 45 -16.86 14.76 25.89
C GLU A 45 -17.47 14.55 24.51
N PHE A 46 -17.19 15.43 23.54
CA PHE A 46 -17.75 15.33 22.20
C PHE A 46 -17.22 14.07 21.49
N THR A 47 -15.90 13.86 21.46
CA THR A 47 -15.34 12.61 20.90
C THR A 47 -15.83 11.36 21.65
N TYR A 48 -15.99 11.43 22.97
CA TYR A 48 -16.50 10.33 23.78
C TYR A 48 -17.94 9.95 23.42
N GLU A 49 -18.87 10.92 23.38
CA GLU A 49 -20.26 10.65 23.03
C GLU A 49 -20.41 10.23 21.56
N GLN A 50 -19.57 10.78 20.66
CA GLN A 50 -19.51 10.35 19.26
C GLN A 50 -19.04 8.89 19.09
N LEU A 51 -18.08 8.41 19.90
CA LEU A 51 -17.69 7.01 19.94
C LEU A 51 -18.78 6.14 20.56
N LYS A 52 -19.31 6.53 21.72
CA LYS A 52 -20.37 5.83 22.46
C LYS A 52 -21.64 5.63 21.63
N ALA A 53 -21.96 6.57 20.75
CA ALA A 53 -23.07 6.48 19.81
C ALA A 53 -22.89 5.39 18.73
N LEU A 54 -21.67 4.91 18.48
CA LEU A 54 -21.42 3.81 17.53
C LEU A 54 -21.86 2.43 18.05
N GLY A 55 -22.25 2.32 19.32
CA GLY A 55 -22.97 1.17 19.86
C GLY A 55 -22.33 0.53 21.09
N PRO A 56 -22.91 -0.59 21.58
CA PRO A 56 -22.28 -1.40 22.62
C PRO A 56 -21.04 -2.11 22.04
N PHE A 57 -19.87 -1.82 22.61
CA PHE A 57 -18.57 -2.35 22.19
C PHE A 57 -18.34 -3.83 22.57
N SER A 58 -19.30 -4.71 22.30
CA SER A 58 -19.29 -6.11 22.73
C SER A 58 -19.09 -7.08 21.57
N GLY A 59 -18.06 -7.93 21.65
CA GLY A 59 -17.96 -9.16 20.85
C GLY A 59 -17.09 -9.10 19.58
N GLY A 60 -16.32 -8.04 19.37
CA GLY A 60 -15.40 -7.91 18.24
C GLY A 60 -14.09 -7.22 18.61
N ARG A 61 -13.08 -7.36 17.74
CA ARG A 61 -11.91 -6.48 17.73
C ARG A 61 -12.28 -5.17 17.04
N MET A 62 -11.77 -4.06 17.55
CA MET A 62 -12.14 -2.73 17.06
C MET A 62 -10.88 -1.97 16.64
N ARG A 63 -10.75 -1.62 15.37
CA ARG A 63 -9.65 -0.79 14.84
C ARG A 63 -10.04 0.67 14.84
N LEU A 64 -9.18 1.55 15.34
CA LEU A 64 -9.28 2.97 15.06
C LEU A 64 -8.38 3.33 13.87
N SER A 65 -8.81 4.29 13.05
CA SER A 65 -7.92 4.93 12.09
C SER A 65 -6.87 5.76 12.84
N LEU A 66 -5.59 5.53 12.54
CA LEU A 66 -4.52 6.45 12.94
C LEU A 66 -4.62 7.80 12.21
N TYR A 67 -5.47 7.92 11.19
CA TYR A 67 -5.50 9.04 10.25
C TYR A 67 -6.91 9.66 10.17
N PRO A 68 -7.30 10.50 11.14
CA PRO A 68 -8.50 11.33 11.03
C PRO A 68 -8.39 12.34 9.89
N LYS A 69 -9.52 12.70 9.30
CA LYS A 69 -9.65 13.60 8.16
C LYS A 69 -10.42 14.85 8.56
N TRP A 70 -10.06 16.01 8.01
CA TRP A 70 -10.82 17.25 8.19
C TRP A 70 -12.02 17.28 7.24
N ASP A 71 -13.21 17.61 7.74
CA ASP A 71 -14.39 17.91 6.94
C ASP A 71 -14.66 19.42 6.98
N PRO A 72 -14.39 20.16 5.89
CA PRO A 72 -14.58 21.61 5.85
C PRO A 72 -16.06 22.03 5.80
N PHE A 73 -16.99 21.13 5.45
CA PHE A 73 -18.43 21.42 5.42
C PHE A 73 -19.06 21.27 6.80
N ARG A 74 -18.54 20.34 7.61
CA ARG A 74 -18.95 20.13 9.00
C ARG A 74 -18.10 20.92 10.02
N ASN A 75 -16.99 21.50 9.58
CA ASN A 75 -16.01 22.19 10.44
C ASN A 75 -15.54 21.32 11.62
N SER A 76 -15.26 20.05 11.33
CA SER A 76 -14.92 19.02 12.31
C SER A 76 -13.98 17.98 11.70
N TYR A 77 -13.14 17.34 12.53
CA TYR A 77 -12.49 16.12 12.09
C TYR A 77 -13.46 14.94 12.13
N TYR A 78 -13.19 13.92 11.30
CA TYR A 78 -13.81 12.61 11.41
C TYR A 78 -12.76 11.52 11.37
N SER A 79 -13.00 10.44 12.12
CA SER A 79 -12.18 9.24 12.14
C SER A 79 -13.05 8.02 11.80
N THR A 80 -12.42 6.86 11.77
CA THR A 80 -13.04 5.60 11.38
C THR A 80 -12.81 4.56 12.47
N LEU A 81 -13.89 3.86 12.84
CA LEU A 81 -13.87 2.68 13.69
C LEU A 81 -14.22 1.48 12.81
N ILE A 82 -13.34 0.50 12.69
CA ILE A 82 -13.65 -0.78 12.05
C ILE A 82 -13.97 -1.78 13.14
N ILE A 83 -15.22 -2.24 13.21
CA ILE A 83 -15.62 -3.33 14.09
C ILE A 83 -15.48 -4.62 13.30
N MET A 84 -14.61 -5.53 13.75
CA MET A 84 -14.50 -6.87 13.18
C MET A 84 -14.89 -7.92 14.21
N ASN A 85 -15.79 -8.81 13.82
CA ASN A 85 -16.10 -10.03 14.57
C ASN A 85 -16.15 -11.22 13.61
N ARG A 86 -16.53 -12.39 14.13
CA ARG A 86 -16.51 -13.64 13.37
C ARG A 86 -17.47 -13.71 12.18
N ALA A 87 -18.45 -12.81 12.11
CA ALA A 87 -19.50 -12.82 11.10
C ALA A 87 -19.44 -11.63 10.14
N TYR A 88 -18.87 -10.48 10.54
CA TYR A 88 -18.77 -9.30 9.69
C TYR A 88 -17.59 -8.38 10.04
N SER A 89 -17.20 -7.56 9.07
CA SER A 89 -16.47 -6.30 9.28
C SER A 89 -17.42 -5.15 8.99
N GLU A 90 -17.41 -4.11 9.83
CA GLU A 90 -18.21 -2.90 9.63
C GLU A 90 -17.33 -1.67 9.78
N THR A 91 -17.39 -0.77 8.80
CA THR A 91 -16.65 0.49 8.81
C THR A 91 -17.58 1.62 9.25
N LEU A 92 -17.44 2.06 10.50
CA LEU A 92 -18.19 3.16 11.08
C LEU A 92 -17.37 4.46 11.05
N TYR A 93 -18.07 5.60 10.93
CA TYR A 93 -17.46 6.92 10.92
C TYR A 93 -17.99 7.73 12.10
N PHE A 94 -17.11 8.45 12.78
CA PHE A 94 -17.48 9.34 13.88
C PHE A 94 -16.75 10.68 13.74
N ALA A 95 -17.45 11.77 14.05
CA ALA A 95 -16.80 13.07 14.23
C ALA A 95 -15.95 13.04 15.49
N CYS A 96 -14.82 13.75 15.49
CA CYS A 96 -13.88 13.80 16.61
C CYS A 96 -13.26 15.20 16.73
N SER A 97 -12.79 15.54 17.92
CA SER A 97 -12.17 16.83 18.19
C SER A 97 -10.72 16.92 17.68
N GLU A 98 -10.22 18.15 17.61
CA GLU A 98 -8.79 18.40 17.41
C GLU A 98 -7.91 17.85 18.56
N ASN A 99 -8.44 17.75 19.79
CA ASN A 99 -7.73 17.12 20.91
C ASN A 99 -7.46 15.64 20.61
N TYR A 100 -8.47 14.88 20.19
CA TYR A 100 -8.30 13.48 19.77
C TYR A 100 -7.30 13.32 18.63
N VAL A 101 -7.33 14.22 17.62
CA VAL A 101 -6.32 14.21 16.54
C VAL A 101 -4.91 14.45 17.09
N ASN A 102 -4.74 15.42 18.00
CA ASN A 102 -3.47 15.73 18.61
C ASN A 102 -2.94 14.58 19.50
N GLN A 103 -3.80 13.86 20.21
CA GLN A 103 -3.42 12.63 20.94
C GLN A 103 -2.87 11.55 19.97
N LEU A 104 -3.52 11.33 18.83
CA LEU A 104 -3.04 10.39 17.81
C LEU A 104 -1.73 10.85 17.15
N LEU A 105 -1.53 12.17 16.97
CA LEU A 105 -0.28 12.72 16.46
C LEU A 105 0.87 12.57 17.48
N GLN A 106 0.61 12.82 18.77
CA GLN A 106 1.59 12.58 19.83
C GLN A 106 1.96 11.10 19.93
N LEU A 107 0.99 10.19 19.86
CA LEU A 107 1.25 8.75 19.80
C LEU A 107 2.20 8.36 18.66
N LYS A 108 2.05 8.95 17.47
CA LYS A 108 2.94 8.72 16.32
C LYS A 108 4.34 9.33 16.47
N GLN A 109 4.49 10.34 17.31
CA GLN A 109 5.74 11.09 17.50
C GLN A 109 6.52 10.64 18.75
N GLN A 110 5.89 9.91 19.68
CA GLN A 110 6.54 9.39 20.88
C GLN A 110 7.39 8.15 20.58
N ASP A 111 8.69 8.36 20.36
CA ASP A 111 9.73 7.39 20.74
C ASP A 111 9.62 7.16 22.26
N TYR A 112 9.10 6.00 22.67
CA TYR A 112 8.92 5.71 24.09
C TYR A 112 10.25 5.27 24.73
N PRO A 113 10.75 5.94 25.79
CA PRO A 113 11.92 5.46 26.51
C PRO A 113 11.61 4.12 27.20
N GLN A 114 12.65 3.29 27.36
CA GLN A 114 12.53 1.99 28.04
C GLN A 114 11.96 2.15 29.46
N ALA A 115 11.14 1.18 29.90
CA ALA A 115 10.55 1.17 31.23
C ALA A 115 11.60 1.26 32.35
N GLU A 116 11.20 1.88 33.46
CA GLU A 116 12.11 2.30 34.54
C GLU A 116 12.83 1.14 35.25
N GLU A 117 14.06 1.40 35.70
CA GLU A 117 14.92 0.46 36.40
C GLU A 117 14.47 0.22 37.85
N GLU A 118 14.34 -1.04 38.27
CA GLU A 118 14.48 -1.39 39.69
C GLU A 118 15.93 -1.16 40.13
N ARG A 119 16.18 -0.05 40.85
CA ARG A 119 17.49 0.23 41.45
C ARG A 119 17.83 -0.77 42.56
N VAL A 120 18.73 -1.71 42.27
CA VAL A 120 19.50 -2.39 43.32
C VAL A 120 20.75 -1.56 43.63
N VAL A 121 20.79 -1.00 44.85
CA VAL A 121 21.95 -0.28 45.38
C VAL A 121 23.09 -1.26 45.65
N GLN A 122 24.29 -0.99 45.12
CA GLN A 122 25.50 -1.59 45.66
C GLN A 122 26.68 -0.60 45.70
N THR A 123 27.34 -0.59 46.86
CA THR A 123 28.36 0.36 47.31
C THR A 123 29.72 0.15 46.64
N MET A 124 30.55 1.19 46.65
CA MET A 124 31.87 1.22 45.99
C MET A 124 33.02 0.64 46.83
N LEU A 125 33.98 0.02 46.11
CA LEU A 125 35.43 -0.09 46.38
C LEU A 125 35.91 -1.03 47.52
N PRO A 126 37.21 -1.50 47.53
CA PRO A 126 38.31 -1.24 46.60
C PRO A 126 39.08 -2.47 46.01
N SER A 127 40.02 -2.15 45.12
CA SER A 127 41.06 -2.91 44.40
C SER A 127 41.77 -4.14 45.04
N THR A 128 42.18 -5.10 44.21
CA THR A 128 43.36 -6.00 44.39
C THR A 128 44.06 -6.33 43.06
N GLU A 129 45.30 -6.87 43.14
CA GLU A 129 46.36 -6.93 42.11
C GLU A 129 46.26 -8.01 40.98
N PRO A 130 47.06 -7.91 39.90
CA PRO A 130 47.03 -8.86 38.77
C PRO A 130 47.84 -10.15 39.00
N GLY A 131 47.15 -11.30 39.01
CA GLY A 131 47.74 -12.64 39.21
C GLY A 131 47.62 -13.61 38.02
N HIS A 132 48.74 -13.82 37.33
CA HIS A 132 49.19 -14.99 36.53
C HIS A 132 48.28 -15.81 35.57
N ARG A 133 48.89 -16.13 34.41
CA ARG A 133 48.43 -16.98 33.29
C ARG A 133 47.87 -18.36 33.67
N ILE A 134 46.82 -18.81 32.96
CA ILE A 134 46.77 -20.17 32.34
C ILE A 134 46.24 -20.08 30.90
N SER A 135 46.81 -20.87 29.98
CA SER A 135 46.49 -20.92 28.55
C SER A 135 45.53 -22.08 28.20
N ARG A 136 44.59 -21.87 27.27
CA ARG A 136 44.12 -22.95 26.38
C ARG A 136 43.52 -22.48 25.04
N LYS A 137 44.33 -22.66 23.98
CA LYS A 137 44.02 -23.01 22.58
C LYS A 137 42.65 -22.58 21.99
N LYS A 138 42.66 -21.60 21.07
CA LYS A 138 41.62 -21.44 20.04
C LYS A 138 41.83 -22.45 18.90
N THR A 139 40.89 -23.37 18.71
CA THR A 139 40.78 -24.20 17.50
C THR A 139 40.15 -23.40 16.36
N LYS A 140 40.90 -23.16 15.28
CA LYS A 140 40.34 -22.64 14.03
C LYS A 140 39.61 -23.77 13.29
N ARG A 141 38.30 -23.66 13.09
CA ARG A 141 37.60 -24.41 12.03
C ARG A 141 37.61 -23.55 10.76
N ILE A 142 38.46 -23.94 9.82
CA ILE A 142 38.43 -23.47 8.43
C ILE A 142 37.54 -24.47 7.67
N GLY A 143 36.54 -24.00 6.94
CA GLY A 143 35.65 -24.88 6.18
C GLY A 143 34.81 -24.14 5.16
N LEU A 144 34.84 -24.64 3.92
CA LEU A 144 33.78 -24.51 2.91
C LEU A 144 33.55 -23.16 2.19
N VAL A 145 34.60 -22.53 1.65
CA VAL A 145 34.46 -21.50 0.58
C VAL A 145 35.33 -21.79 -0.67
N ALA A 146 36.25 -22.76 -0.62
CA ALA A 146 37.27 -22.97 -1.65
C ALA A 146 37.01 -24.15 -2.62
N LEU A 147 35.74 -24.47 -2.94
CA LEU A 147 35.40 -25.59 -3.85
C LEU A 147 34.33 -25.27 -4.92
N LEU A 148 33.99 -24.00 -5.16
CA LEU A 148 32.99 -23.61 -6.16
C LEU A 148 33.52 -22.70 -7.29
N CYS A 149 34.77 -22.23 -7.21
CA CYS A 149 35.36 -21.36 -8.24
C CYS A 149 36.11 -22.10 -9.36
N LEU A 150 36.05 -23.44 -9.41
CA LEU A 150 36.85 -24.27 -10.33
C LEU A 150 36.02 -24.91 -11.47
N MET A 151 34.83 -24.37 -11.74
CA MET A 151 33.87 -24.90 -12.73
C MET A 151 33.38 -23.85 -13.75
N PHE A 152 34.11 -22.75 -13.94
CA PHE A 152 33.73 -21.68 -14.90
C PHE A 152 34.85 -21.15 -15.81
N ALA A 153 35.99 -21.85 -15.88
CA ALA A 153 37.21 -21.36 -16.56
C ALA A 153 37.75 -22.28 -17.69
N CYS A 154 36.92 -23.16 -18.26
CA CYS A 154 37.36 -24.15 -19.27
C CYS A 154 36.41 -24.30 -20.48
N LEU A 155 35.74 -23.24 -20.95
CA LEU A 155 34.90 -23.33 -22.16
C LEU A 155 35.06 -22.19 -23.18
N ILE A 156 36.17 -21.45 -23.15
CA ILE A 156 36.59 -20.56 -24.25
C ILE A 156 38.10 -20.65 -24.42
N PHE A 157 38.58 -21.58 -25.26
CA PHE A 157 39.75 -21.50 -26.17
C PHE A 157 40.03 -22.90 -26.78
N VAL A 158 40.53 -22.95 -28.03
CA VAL A 158 40.70 -24.10 -28.97
C VAL A 158 39.56 -24.14 -30.02
N LEU A 159 39.77 -23.94 -31.33
CA LEU A 159 40.96 -23.63 -32.16
C LEU A 159 40.51 -22.74 -33.39
N PRO A 160 41.22 -22.53 -34.53
CA PRO A 160 41.51 -21.18 -35.01
C PRO A 160 40.91 -20.78 -36.39
N LEU A 161 41.13 -19.52 -36.76
CA LEU A 161 40.86 -18.93 -38.09
C LEU A 161 41.66 -19.60 -39.22
N ARG A 162 41.07 -19.62 -40.43
CA ARG A 162 41.81 -19.56 -41.71
C ARG A 162 41.02 -18.74 -42.74
N MET A 163 41.72 -17.89 -43.48
CA MET A 163 41.20 -17.07 -44.58
C MET A 163 41.22 -17.85 -45.90
N ASP A 164 40.31 -17.53 -46.82
CA ASP A 164 40.60 -16.91 -48.13
C ASP A 164 39.38 -16.97 -49.09
N GLY A 165 39.29 -16.05 -50.06
CA GLY A 165 38.49 -16.27 -51.29
C GLY A 165 37.37 -15.27 -51.64
N GLN A 166 37.76 -14.11 -52.18
CA GLN A 166 37.04 -13.12 -53.00
C GLN A 166 35.68 -13.47 -53.66
N LEU A 167 34.80 -12.45 -53.76
CA LEU A 167 34.45 -11.64 -54.96
C LEU A 167 33.49 -10.50 -54.50
N VAL A 168 33.77 -9.19 -54.71
CA VAL A 168 33.51 -8.37 -55.92
C VAL A 168 32.01 -8.39 -56.30
N ASP A 169 31.25 -7.30 -56.42
CA ASP A 169 31.54 -5.85 -56.54
C ASP A 169 30.46 -5.04 -55.75
N SER A 170 30.33 -3.71 -55.66
CA SER A 170 30.89 -2.52 -56.38
C SER A 170 31.06 -1.32 -55.41
N ALA A 171 31.46 -0.15 -55.93
CA ALA A 171 31.53 1.13 -55.23
C ALA A 171 31.03 2.31 -56.11
N GLU A 172 30.54 3.39 -55.48
CA GLU A 172 30.59 4.82 -55.88
C GLU A 172 29.71 5.65 -54.91
N ALA A 173 30.03 6.88 -54.49
CA ALA A 173 31.17 7.75 -54.79
C ALA A 173 31.55 8.65 -53.58
N LEU A 174 32.77 9.21 -53.64
CA LEU A 174 33.27 10.35 -52.84
C LEU A 174 32.75 11.69 -53.48
N GLU A 175 32.94 12.92 -52.99
CA GLU A 175 33.94 13.53 -52.09
C GLU A 175 33.43 14.91 -51.55
N GLU A 176 34.22 15.62 -50.72
CA GLU A 176 33.86 16.84 -49.94
C GLU A 176 34.16 18.19 -50.69
N PRO A 177 34.47 19.40 -50.10
CA PRO A 177 34.25 19.99 -48.75
C PRO A 177 33.85 21.51 -48.66
N VAL A 178 33.30 21.92 -47.49
CA VAL A 178 33.63 23.11 -46.61
C VAL A 178 34.00 24.52 -47.18
N LEU A 179 33.32 25.62 -46.74
CA LEU A 179 33.80 26.78 -45.89
C LEU A 179 32.89 28.05 -45.90
N GLY A 180 32.91 28.83 -44.79
CA GLY A 180 32.41 30.23 -44.65
C GLY A 180 31.27 30.40 -43.61
N ALA A 181 31.44 30.80 -42.34
CA ALA A 181 32.11 31.95 -41.72
C ALA A 181 31.33 33.29 -41.85
N ASP A 182 30.59 33.72 -40.80
CA ASP A 182 31.00 34.82 -39.88
C ASP A 182 29.90 35.40 -38.94
N SER A 183 30.32 35.73 -37.71
CA SER A 183 29.85 36.76 -36.76
C SER A 183 28.36 36.97 -36.33
N GLU A 184 28.14 36.77 -35.02
CA GLU A 184 27.34 37.55 -34.02
C GLU A 184 27.24 39.09 -34.26
N PRO A 185 26.34 39.89 -33.60
CA PRO A 185 25.81 39.67 -32.24
C PRO A 185 24.34 40.08 -31.89
N LEU A 186 23.97 39.75 -30.65
CA LEU A 186 22.84 40.23 -29.83
C LEU A 186 22.50 41.73 -29.90
N LEU A 187 21.20 42.10 -29.77
CA LEU A 187 20.75 43.34 -29.11
C LEU A 187 19.26 43.32 -28.63
N SER A 188 19.10 43.64 -27.34
CA SER A 188 17.95 44.21 -26.59
C SER A 188 16.51 44.35 -27.16
N VAL A 189 15.57 43.85 -26.34
CA VAL A 189 14.21 44.37 -25.96
C VAL A 189 13.70 45.72 -26.50
N PRO A 190 12.36 45.88 -26.55
CA PRO A 190 11.78 46.82 -25.58
C PRO A 190 10.67 46.25 -24.67
N PHE A 191 10.70 46.74 -23.44
CA PHE A 191 9.66 46.66 -22.42
C PHE A 191 8.44 47.48 -22.89
N VAL A 192 7.21 46.97 -22.78
CA VAL A 192 5.99 47.78 -22.96
C VAL A 192 5.34 48.04 -21.61
N THR A 193 5.44 49.30 -21.17
CA THR A 193 4.69 49.84 -20.04
C THR A 193 3.20 49.92 -20.38
N LEU A 194 2.34 49.29 -19.58
CA LEU A 194 0.92 49.61 -19.56
C LEU A 194 0.66 50.60 -18.42
N ALA A 195 0.30 51.84 -18.78
CA ALA A 195 0.02 52.90 -17.83
C ALA A 195 -1.30 52.66 -17.09
N GLN A 196 -1.35 53.06 -15.82
CA GLN A 196 -2.59 53.13 -15.06
C GLN A 196 -3.49 54.24 -15.62
N THR A 197 -4.66 53.90 -16.15
CA THR A 197 -5.78 54.82 -16.30
C THR A 197 -6.83 54.51 -15.25
N ILE A 198 -6.89 55.36 -14.23
CA ILE A 198 -7.99 55.35 -13.25
C ILE A 198 -9.24 55.83 -14.00
N SER A 199 -10.15 54.91 -14.30
CA SER A 199 -11.49 55.23 -14.79
C SER A 199 -12.50 54.90 -13.69
N VAL A 200 -13.02 55.95 -13.04
CA VAL A 200 -14.10 55.82 -12.06
C VAL A 200 -15.39 55.57 -12.84
N HIS A 201 -15.93 54.36 -12.77
CA HIS A 201 -17.28 54.10 -13.24
C HIS A 201 -18.09 53.26 -12.24
N ASN A 202 -19.36 53.64 -12.13
CA ASN A 202 -20.35 53.23 -11.14
C ASN A 202 -20.34 51.74 -10.76
N GLN A 203 -20.45 51.47 -9.46
CA GLN A 203 -20.96 50.21 -8.97
C GLN A 203 -22.43 50.07 -9.37
N GLN A 204 -22.74 49.08 -10.20
CA GLN A 204 -24.07 48.53 -10.34
C GLN A 204 -23.99 47.08 -9.89
N ALA A 205 -24.77 46.73 -8.87
CA ALA A 205 -24.65 45.43 -8.21
C ALA A 205 -25.00 44.29 -9.16
N GLU A 206 -24.05 43.39 -9.40
CA GLU A 206 -24.33 42.09 -10.01
C GLU A 206 -25.18 41.25 -9.04
N PRO A 207 -26.14 40.45 -9.54
CA PRO A 207 -26.92 39.57 -8.70
C PRO A 207 -26.01 38.48 -8.09
N THR A 208 -26.12 38.28 -6.79
CA THR A 208 -25.42 37.21 -6.06
C THR A 208 -25.66 35.86 -6.76
N PRO A 209 -24.62 35.09 -7.12
CA PRO A 209 -24.80 33.76 -7.67
C PRO A 209 -25.46 32.87 -6.61
N GLU A 210 -26.60 32.29 -7.00
CA GLU A 210 -27.31 31.28 -6.20
C GLU A 210 -26.36 30.11 -5.93
N PRO A 211 -26.31 29.54 -4.71
CA PRO A 211 -25.33 28.51 -4.38
C PRO A 211 -25.53 27.27 -5.25
N SER A 212 -24.63 27.09 -6.21
CA SER A 212 -24.58 25.92 -7.09
C SER A 212 -24.53 24.66 -6.23
N ALA A 213 -25.45 23.72 -6.49
CA ALA A 213 -25.52 22.45 -5.78
C ALA A 213 -24.15 21.73 -5.78
N PRO A 214 -23.79 20.99 -4.71
CA PRO A 214 -22.53 20.26 -4.65
C PRO A 214 -22.34 19.37 -5.88
N PRO A 215 -21.11 19.21 -6.40
CA PRO A 215 -20.83 18.27 -7.48
C PRO A 215 -21.38 16.89 -7.12
N GLN A 216 -22.21 16.30 -8.00
CA GLN A 216 -22.72 14.96 -7.76
C GLN A 216 -21.55 13.99 -7.69
N GLU A 217 -21.36 13.37 -6.52
CA GLU A 217 -20.31 12.37 -6.32
C GLU A 217 -20.57 11.21 -7.29
N GLN A 218 -19.65 10.98 -8.23
CA GLN A 218 -19.77 9.92 -9.23
C GLN A 218 -19.60 8.56 -8.55
N THR A 219 -20.70 7.99 -8.07
CA THR A 219 -20.74 6.65 -7.49
C THR A 219 -20.60 5.62 -8.61
N LEU A 220 -19.41 5.00 -8.71
CA LEU A 220 -19.23 3.82 -9.55
C LEU A 220 -20.20 2.71 -9.10
N PRO A 221 -20.97 2.09 -10.01
CA PRO A 221 -21.96 1.06 -9.67
C PRO A 221 -21.29 -0.28 -9.36
N TYR A 222 -20.76 -0.43 -8.14
CA TYR A 222 -20.23 -1.68 -7.62
C TYR A 222 -20.86 -2.06 -6.29
N GLU A 223 -21.02 -3.36 -6.04
CA GLU A 223 -21.38 -3.87 -4.71
C GLU A 223 -20.11 -4.15 -3.90
N LYS A 224 -20.15 -3.91 -2.58
CA LYS A 224 -19.05 -4.25 -1.68
C LYS A 224 -19.29 -5.67 -1.18
N TYR A 225 -18.30 -6.55 -1.30
CA TYR A 225 -18.38 -7.92 -0.83
C TYR A 225 -17.53 -8.10 0.42
N GLU A 226 -18.19 -8.40 1.54
CA GLU A 226 -17.52 -8.71 2.81
C GLU A 226 -16.85 -10.09 2.73
N LEU A 227 -15.54 -10.12 2.93
CA LEU A 227 -14.80 -11.38 3.02
C LEU A 227 -15.16 -12.14 4.32
N PRO A 228 -15.33 -13.47 4.29
CA PRO A 228 -15.53 -14.30 5.49
C PRO A 228 -14.25 -14.42 6.34
N GLU A 229 -14.39 -14.60 7.65
CA GLU A 229 -13.27 -14.58 8.61
C GLU A 229 -12.38 -15.85 8.56
N ASN A 230 -12.99 -17.03 8.42
CA ASN A 230 -12.31 -18.33 8.57
C ASN A 230 -12.34 -19.20 7.30
N GLU A 231 -12.81 -18.65 6.18
CA GLU A 231 -12.77 -19.29 4.88
C GLU A 231 -12.00 -18.40 3.92
N PHE A 232 -11.09 -18.98 3.13
CA PHE A 232 -10.47 -18.22 2.05
C PHE A 232 -11.51 -18.01 0.96
N LEU A 233 -11.79 -16.75 0.61
CA LEU A 233 -12.70 -16.49 -0.50
C LEU A 233 -11.98 -16.83 -1.81
N TYR A 234 -12.39 -17.95 -2.40
CA TYR A 234 -12.02 -18.34 -3.75
C TYR A 234 -13.06 -17.84 -4.78
N SER A 235 -14.34 -17.79 -4.41
CA SER A 235 -15.46 -17.59 -5.35
C SER A 235 -16.55 -16.67 -4.83
N LEU A 236 -17.28 -16.03 -5.74
CA LEU A 236 -18.48 -15.22 -5.44
C LEU A 236 -19.77 -16.00 -5.74
N PRO A 237 -20.94 -15.52 -5.24
CA PRO A 237 -22.24 -16.01 -5.69
C PRO A 237 -22.44 -15.85 -7.21
N LYS A 238 -23.36 -16.62 -7.80
CA LYS A 238 -23.69 -16.48 -9.23
C LYS A 238 -24.31 -15.09 -9.53
N GLY A 239 -24.02 -14.55 -10.70
CA GLY A 239 -24.34 -13.17 -11.10
C GLY A 239 -23.26 -12.13 -10.77
N TYR A 240 -22.21 -12.50 -10.04
CA TYR A 240 -21.15 -11.59 -9.59
C TYR A 240 -19.78 -11.90 -10.19
N VAL A 241 -18.92 -10.88 -10.29
CA VAL A 241 -17.51 -11.00 -10.68
C VAL A 241 -16.66 -9.97 -9.93
N ALA A 242 -15.43 -10.33 -9.56
CA ALA A 242 -14.42 -9.40 -9.05
C ALA A 242 -13.18 -9.39 -9.94
N LEU A 243 -12.67 -8.19 -10.19
CA LEU A 243 -11.35 -7.95 -10.76
C LEU A 243 -10.38 -7.62 -9.62
N SER A 244 -9.19 -8.23 -9.62
CA SER A 244 -8.13 -7.89 -8.69
C SER A 244 -6.76 -7.82 -9.36
N PHE A 245 -5.95 -6.86 -8.94
CA PHE A 245 -4.64 -6.56 -9.54
C PHE A 245 -3.54 -6.62 -8.48
N ASP A 246 -2.63 -7.58 -8.63
CA ASP A 246 -1.46 -7.77 -7.76
C ASP A 246 -0.22 -7.07 -8.35
N ASP A 247 0.90 -7.14 -7.62
CA ASP A 247 2.21 -6.57 -7.96
C ASP A 247 2.32 -5.04 -8.09
N GLY A 248 1.24 -4.29 -7.90
CA GLY A 248 1.29 -2.83 -7.85
C GLY A 248 1.90 -2.28 -6.54
N PRO A 249 1.91 -0.95 -6.35
CA PRO A 249 1.67 0.05 -7.38
C PRO A 249 2.81 0.07 -8.41
N SER A 250 2.49 0.43 -9.65
CA SER A 250 3.44 0.53 -10.75
C SER A 250 3.06 1.67 -11.70
N LYS A 251 3.84 1.84 -12.78
CA LYS A 251 3.50 2.78 -13.86
C LYS A 251 2.16 2.47 -14.57
N TYR A 252 1.62 1.25 -14.43
CA TYR A 252 0.35 0.86 -15.04
C TYR A 252 -0.87 1.09 -14.14
N THR A 253 -0.71 1.29 -12.82
CA THR A 253 -1.85 1.46 -11.88
C THR A 253 -2.83 2.52 -12.39
N LYS A 254 -2.33 3.69 -12.81
CA LYS A 254 -3.16 4.80 -13.28
C LYS A 254 -3.96 4.42 -14.54
N GLU A 255 -3.30 3.80 -15.51
CA GLU A 255 -3.91 3.38 -16.78
C GLU A 255 -4.98 2.30 -16.57
N ILE A 256 -4.75 1.36 -15.66
CA ILE A 256 -5.75 0.37 -15.23
C ILE A 256 -6.95 1.06 -14.57
N VAL A 257 -6.71 2.02 -13.66
CA VAL A 257 -7.78 2.79 -13.01
C VAL A 257 -8.58 3.62 -14.04
N ASP A 258 -7.92 4.24 -15.01
CA ASP A 258 -8.57 5.02 -16.07
C ASP A 258 -9.54 4.14 -16.88
N ILE A 259 -9.10 2.93 -17.30
CA ILE A 259 -9.94 1.95 -18.01
C ILE A 259 -11.13 1.51 -17.15
N LEU A 260 -10.90 1.21 -15.87
CA LEU A 260 -11.97 0.81 -14.95
C LEU A 260 -13.03 1.92 -14.79
N VAL A 261 -12.59 3.18 -14.68
CA VAL A 261 -13.47 4.36 -14.56
C VAL A 261 -14.24 4.62 -15.85
N GLU A 262 -13.60 4.53 -17.03
CA GLU A 262 -14.26 4.66 -18.34
C GLU A 262 -15.39 3.63 -18.49
N HIS A 263 -15.13 2.38 -18.13
CA HIS A 263 -16.12 1.30 -18.15
C HIS A 263 -17.10 1.32 -16.96
N LYS A 264 -16.98 2.26 -16.02
CA LYS A 264 -17.81 2.40 -14.80
C LYS A 264 -17.81 1.17 -13.90
N VAL A 265 -16.65 0.54 -13.73
CA VAL A 265 -16.44 -0.60 -12.84
C VAL A 265 -15.40 -0.26 -11.78
N ALA A 266 -15.37 -1.04 -10.69
CA ALA A 266 -14.32 -0.93 -9.68
C ALA A 266 -13.65 -2.29 -9.46
N ALA A 267 -12.42 -2.25 -8.97
CA ALA A 267 -11.56 -3.41 -8.72
C ALA A 267 -10.87 -3.32 -7.35
N THR A 268 -10.17 -4.40 -6.98
CA THR A 268 -9.34 -4.47 -5.77
C THR A 268 -7.86 -4.54 -6.15
N PHE A 269 -7.06 -3.58 -5.70
CA PHE A 269 -5.61 -3.54 -5.95
C PHE A 269 -4.85 -4.02 -4.71
N LEU A 270 -3.97 -5.00 -4.87
CA LEU A 270 -3.18 -5.61 -3.80
C LEU A 270 -1.73 -5.15 -3.98
N PHE A 271 -1.30 -4.24 -3.12
CA PHE A 271 -0.06 -3.48 -3.29
C PHE A 271 1.10 -4.01 -2.44
N ILE A 272 2.29 -4.09 -3.05
CA ILE A 272 3.53 -4.46 -2.38
C ILE A 272 4.11 -3.22 -1.67
N GLY A 273 4.33 -3.33 -0.36
CA GLY A 273 4.70 -2.20 0.50
C GLY A 273 5.96 -1.44 0.06
N ASN A 274 7.02 -2.14 -0.38
CA ASN A 274 8.27 -1.49 -0.80
C ASN A 274 8.15 -0.66 -2.11
N LYS A 275 7.10 -0.89 -2.91
CA LYS A 275 6.80 -0.10 -4.12
C LYS A 275 6.03 1.19 -3.80
N VAL A 276 5.32 1.23 -2.67
CA VAL A 276 4.45 2.34 -2.25
C VAL A 276 5.22 3.66 -2.15
N ALA A 277 6.39 3.67 -1.52
CA ALA A 277 7.19 4.89 -1.33
C ALA A 277 7.59 5.58 -2.66
N HIS A 278 7.77 4.81 -3.73
CA HIS A 278 8.16 5.32 -5.05
C HIS A 278 6.97 5.63 -5.97
N ASN A 279 5.77 5.16 -5.62
CA ASN A 279 4.56 5.26 -6.45
C ASN A 279 3.35 5.70 -5.60
N ALA A 280 3.56 6.56 -4.60
CA ALA A 280 2.53 6.96 -3.65
C ALA A 280 1.34 7.67 -4.33
N GLU A 281 1.59 8.37 -5.44
CA GLU A 281 0.56 8.98 -6.29
C GLU A 281 -0.36 7.93 -6.93
N ALA A 282 0.17 6.79 -7.39
CA ALA A 282 -0.62 5.71 -7.98
C ALA A 282 -1.58 5.08 -6.95
N VAL A 283 -1.11 4.87 -5.70
CA VAL A 283 -1.94 4.39 -4.58
C VAL A 283 -3.03 5.40 -4.24
N ARG A 284 -2.68 6.69 -4.21
CA ARG A 284 -3.63 7.80 -3.99
C ARG A 284 -4.69 7.84 -5.08
N TYR A 285 -4.29 7.76 -6.34
CA TYR A 285 -5.16 7.80 -7.50
C TYR A 285 -6.20 6.68 -7.49
N ALA A 286 -5.78 5.44 -7.23
CA ALA A 286 -6.70 4.30 -7.11
C ALA A 286 -7.72 4.49 -5.98
N ASN A 287 -7.27 4.96 -4.81
CA ASN A 287 -8.13 5.22 -3.65
C ASN A 287 -9.13 6.37 -3.89
N GLU A 288 -8.70 7.46 -4.53
CA GLU A 288 -9.56 8.61 -4.88
C GLU A 288 -10.64 8.22 -5.89
N HIS A 289 -10.31 7.35 -6.86
CA HIS A 289 -11.25 6.75 -7.82
C HIS A 289 -12.04 5.55 -7.24
N LYS A 290 -12.13 5.46 -5.90
CA LYS A 290 -12.99 4.53 -5.15
C LYS A 290 -12.69 3.04 -5.38
N MET A 291 -11.49 2.69 -5.85
CA MET A 291 -11.02 1.31 -5.91
C MET A 291 -10.74 0.79 -4.50
N SER A 292 -10.86 -0.52 -4.29
CA SER A 292 -10.44 -1.13 -3.02
C SER A 292 -8.93 -1.32 -3.02
N VAL A 293 -8.28 -1.07 -1.89
CA VAL A 293 -6.82 -1.18 -1.71
C VAL A 293 -6.53 -2.18 -0.60
N GLY A 294 -5.69 -3.16 -0.90
CA GLY A 294 -5.23 -4.21 0.00
C GLY A 294 -3.71 -4.37 0.00
N SER A 295 -3.23 -5.20 0.92
CA SER A 295 -1.81 -5.51 1.14
C SER A 295 -1.38 -6.76 0.36
N HIS A 296 -0.20 -6.71 -0.27
CA HIS A 296 0.42 -7.84 -0.95
C HIS A 296 1.84 -8.11 -0.44
N SER A 297 2.00 -8.03 0.90
CA SER A 297 3.30 -8.12 1.60
C SER A 297 4.23 -6.91 1.35
N TRP A 298 5.31 -6.80 2.13
CA TRP A 298 6.27 -5.71 2.01
C TRP A 298 7.19 -5.87 0.79
N ASP A 299 7.55 -7.11 0.46
CA ASP A 299 8.69 -7.46 -0.39
C ASP A 299 8.41 -8.60 -1.38
N HIS A 300 7.18 -9.09 -1.44
CA HIS A 300 6.76 -10.27 -2.20
C HIS A 300 7.52 -11.56 -1.81
N SER A 301 8.00 -11.65 -0.55
CA SER A 301 8.59 -12.88 0.00
C SER A 301 7.54 -13.98 0.17
N LYS A 302 7.99 -15.25 0.11
CA LYS A 302 7.11 -16.41 0.37
C LYS A 302 6.83 -16.54 1.87
N MET A 303 5.86 -15.77 2.36
CA MET A 303 5.55 -15.57 3.78
C MET A 303 5.29 -16.85 4.61
N THR A 304 4.97 -17.98 3.97
CA THR A 304 4.87 -19.28 4.68
C THR A 304 6.21 -19.78 5.23
N ALA A 305 7.33 -19.39 4.61
CA ALA A 305 8.69 -19.74 5.02
C ALA A 305 9.25 -18.82 6.13
N ASN A 306 8.75 -17.58 6.22
CA ASN A 306 9.16 -16.58 7.20
C ASN A 306 8.83 -17.02 8.65
N SER A 307 9.53 -16.45 9.63
CA SER A 307 9.18 -16.54 11.05
C SER A 307 7.87 -15.79 11.38
N VAL A 308 7.36 -16.01 12.59
CA VAL A 308 6.17 -15.32 13.12
C VAL A 308 6.39 -13.79 13.13
N GLU A 309 7.60 -13.37 13.51
CA GLU A 309 7.97 -11.97 13.69
C GLU A 309 8.21 -11.26 12.34
N GLU A 310 8.86 -11.93 11.39
CA GLU A 310 9.01 -11.42 10.02
C GLU A 310 7.64 -11.22 9.35
N ASN A 311 6.71 -12.17 9.50
CA ASN A 311 5.35 -12.01 8.97
C ASN A 311 4.59 -10.87 9.62
N ARG A 312 4.72 -10.71 10.95
CA ARG A 312 4.12 -9.60 11.69
C ARG A 312 4.62 -8.26 11.15
N ASN A 313 5.93 -8.08 11.04
CA ASN A 313 6.53 -6.84 10.57
C ASN A 313 6.25 -6.57 9.08
N ASN A 314 6.25 -7.60 8.25
CA ASN A 314 5.98 -7.49 6.81
C ASN A 314 4.55 -7.00 6.51
N LEU A 315 3.53 -7.61 7.13
CA LEU A 315 2.14 -7.15 7.04
C LEU A 315 2.01 -5.70 7.53
N ALA A 316 2.50 -5.45 8.75
CA ALA A 316 2.23 -4.21 9.46
C ALA A 316 2.95 -2.99 8.84
N LYS A 317 4.17 -3.17 8.32
CA LYS A 317 4.91 -2.13 7.58
C LYS A 317 4.25 -1.79 6.24
N THR A 318 3.65 -2.78 5.58
CA THR A 318 2.88 -2.60 4.33
C THR A 318 1.60 -1.83 4.61
N ASN A 319 0.84 -2.27 5.61
CA ASN A 319 -0.38 -1.59 6.04
C ASN A 319 -0.09 -0.14 6.42
N GLN A 320 0.93 0.13 7.23
CA GLN A 320 1.31 1.49 7.60
C GLN A 320 1.57 2.37 6.36
N ALA A 321 2.37 1.90 5.39
CA ALA A 321 2.69 2.67 4.19
C ALA A 321 1.46 2.98 3.32
N LEU A 322 0.51 2.03 3.22
CA LEU A 322 -0.74 2.21 2.51
C LEU A 322 -1.70 3.15 3.26
N GLU A 323 -1.86 2.96 4.57
CA GLU A 323 -2.78 3.74 5.43
C GLU A 323 -2.37 5.20 5.54
N GLN A 324 -1.07 5.51 5.44
CA GLN A 324 -0.59 6.89 5.31
C GLN A 324 -1.12 7.60 4.05
N ILE A 325 -1.49 6.86 3.00
CA ILE A 325 -1.95 7.41 1.72
C ILE A 325 -3.48 7.33 1.60
N THR A 326 -4.07 6.16 1.84
CA THR A 326 -5.53 5.93 1.79
C THR A 326 -6.25 6.63 2.94
N GLN A 327 -5.54 6.85 4.06
CA GLN A 327 -6.05 7.48 5.27
C GLN A 327 -7.28 6.71 5.80
N SER A 328 -7.23 5.38 5.70
CA SER A 328 -8.26 4.42 6.12
C SER A 328 -7.60 3.04 6.30
N PRO A 329 -7.94 2.25 7.34
CA PRO A 329 -7.23 1.01 7.62
C PRO A 329 -7.31 -0.02 6.49
N ILE A 330 -6.23 -0.78 6.27
CA ILE A 330 -6.16 -1.86 5.29
C ILE A 330 -6.62 -3.16 5.96
N THR A 331 -7.73 -3.72 5.47
CA THR A 331 -8.40 -4.91 5.99
C THR A 331 -8.19 -6.16 5.12
N ILE A 332 -7.62 -6.02 3.92
CA ILE A 332 -7.47 -7.11 2.95
C ILE A 332 -5.99 -7.41 2.76
N PHE A 333 -5.64 -8.69 2.79
CA PHE A 333 -4.32 -9.21 2.44
C PHE A 333 -4.45 -10.34 1.42
N ARG A 334 -3.58 -10.35 0.41
CA ARG A 334 -3.37 -11.53 -0.45
C ARG A 334 -1.92 -12.00 -0.28
N PRO A 335 -1.67 -13.26 0.10
CA PRO A 335 -0.32 -13.78 0.22
C PRO A 335 0.35 -13.91 -1.16
N PRO A 336 1.62 -13.48 -1.29
CA PRO A 336 2.44 -13.78 -2.47
C PRO A 336 2.38 -15.25 -2.87
N TYR A 337 2.27 -15.51 -4.17
CA TYR A 337 2.14 -16.86 -4.76
C TYR A 337 0.91 -17.66 -4.26
N GLY A 338 -0.07 -17.02 -3.62
CA GLY A 338 -1.20 -17.69 -2.96
C GLY A 338 -0.78 -18.56 -1.77
N ALA A 339 0.48 -18.45 -1.32
CA ALA A 339 1.06 -19.38 -0.37
C ALA A 339 0.62 -19.05 1.07
N ILE A 340 -0.18 -19.93 1.68
CA ILE A 340 -0.70 -19.76 3.04
C ILE A 340 -0.53 -20.99 3.92
N ASN A 341 -0.47 -20.77 5.24
CA ASN A 341 -0.51 -21.80 6.29
C ASN A 341 -1.07 -21.17 7.58
N ASP A 342 -1.50 -22.00 8.53
CA ASP A 342 -2.17 -21.58 9.77
C ASP A 342 -1.39 -20.51 10.55
N LYS A 343 -0.05 -20.61 10.55
CA LYS A 343 0.86 -19.63 11.17
C LYS A 343 0.74 -18.25 10.54
N LEU A 344 0.66 -18.17 9.20
CA LEU A 344 0.42 -16.92 8.48
C LEU A 344 -1.01 -16.44 8.69
N THR A 345 -2.02 -17.31 8.54
CA THR A 345 -3.44 -16.97 8.75
C THR A 345 -3.65 -16.32 10.12
N ALA A 346 -3.11 -16.93 11.18
CA ALA A 346 -3.20 -16.37 12.54
C ALA A 346 -2.58 -14.97 12.66
N LYS A 347 -1.46 -14.68 11.98
CA LYS A 347 -0.87 -13.33 11.97
C LYS A 347 -1.71 -12.32 11.18
N VAL A 348 -2.36 -12.74 10.10
CA VAL A 348 -3.27 -11.91 9.30
C VAL A 348 -4.51 -11.55 10.13
N THR A 349 -5.13 -12.53 10.80
CA THR A 349 -6.25 -12.30 11.73
C THR A 349 -5.84 -11.42 12.92
N GLU A 350 -4.64 -11.60 13.48
CA GLU A 350 -4.13 -10.77 14.58
C GLU A 350 -3.96 -9.30 14.21
N GLN A 351 -3.69 -8.98 12.95
CA GLN A 351 -3.62 -7.60 12.44
C GLN A 351 -4.96 -7.07 11.92
N GLN A 352 -6.04 -7.76 12.24
CA GLN A 352 -7.39 -7.40 11.83
C GLN A 352 -7.51 -7.30 10.29
N MET A 353 -7.01 -8.33 9.61
CA MET A 353 -7.08 -8.47 8.17
C MET A 353 -7.76 -9.79 7.79
N LYS A 354 -8.28 -9.84 6.57
CA LYS A 354 -8.89 -11.01 5.93
C LYS A 354 -8.08 -11.43 4.71
N VAL A 355 -8.09 -12.72 4.38
CA VAL A 355 -7.34 -13.26 3.24
C VAL A 355 -8.20 -13.32 1.98
N LEU A 356 -7.73 -12.67 0.91
CA LEU A 356 -8.33 -12.73 -0.42
C LEU A 356 -7.50 -13.63 -1.36
N LEU A 357 -8.09 -14.72 -1.84
CA LEU A 357 -7.50 -15.56 -2.91
C LEU A 357 -8.27 -15.35 -4.23
N TRP A 358 -8.26 -16.33 -5.13
CA TRP A 358 -8.89 -16.27 -6.44
C TRP A 358 -9.30 -17.68 -6.92
N ASN A 359 -10.23 -17.75 -7.88
CA ASN A 359 -10.60 -18.99 -8.58
C ASN A 359 -10.53 -18.86 -10.11
N ARG A 360 -10.06 -17.72 -10.61
CA ARG A 360 -9.81 -17.47 -12.04
C ARG A 360 -8.43 -16.85 -12.15
N ASP A 361 -7.56 -17.52 -12.89
CA ASP A 361 -6.16 -17.15 -13.11
C ASP A 361 -5.88 -17.29 -14.61
N PRO A 362 -5.87 -16.18 -15.37
CA PRO A 362 -5.53 -16.20 -16.78
C PRO A 362 -4.02 -16.35 -17.05
N GLU A 363 -3.19 -16.44 -16.00
CA GLU A 363 -1.73 -16.42 -16.08
C GLU A 363 -1.17 -15.24 -16.91
N ASP A 364 -1.71 -14.04 -16.71
CA ASP A 364 -1.28 -12.80 -17.40
C ASP A 364 0.20 -12.42 -17.19
N TRP A 365 0.85 -13.08 -16.23
CA TRP A 365 2.28 -13.04 -15.94
C TRP A 365 3.13 -14.00 -16.80
N ASN A 366 2.52 -14.96 -17.48
CA ASN A 366 3.15 -16.07 -18.22
C ASN A 366 2.87 -16.03 -19.74
N VAL A 367 1.69 -15.53 -20.12
CA VAL A 367 1.23 -15.43 -21.52
C VAL A 367 1.99 -14.36 -22.33
N LYS A 368 1.85 -14.41 -23.66
CA LYS A 368 2.63 -13.56 -24.59
C LYS A 368 1.80 -12.51 -25.30
N ASN A 369 0.50 -12.75 -25.50
CA ASN A 369 -0.41 -11.84 -26.20
C ASN A 369 -1.68 -11.60 -25.37
N PRO A 370 -2.29 -10.41 -25.41
CA PRO A 370 -3.51 -10.12 -24.66
C PRO A 370 -4.70 -11.03 -25.08
N GLU A 371 -4.67 -11.57 -26.29
CA GLU A 371 -5.63 -12.55 -26.79
C GLU A 371 -5.62 -13.86 -25.98
N ASP A 372 -4.47 -14.26 -25.42
CA ASP A 372 -4.36 -15.46 -24.59
C ASP A 372 -5.18 -15.30 -23.29
N ILE A 373 -5.15 -14.09 -22.69
CA ILE A 373 -5.94 -13.71 -21.52
C ILE A 373 -7.44 -13.72 -21.86
N LEU A 374 -7.81 -13.12 -23.00
CA LEU A 374 -9.20 -13.09 -23.46
C LEU A 374 -9.73 -14.49 -23.77
N GLN A 375 -8.91 -15.36 -24.36
CA GLN A 375 -9.26 -16.75 -24.61
C GLN A 375 -9.59 -17.46 -23.30
N TYR A 376 -8.74 -17.35 -22.27
CA TYR A 376 -9.05 -17.90 -20.94
C TYR A 376 -10.38 -17.35 -20.39
N VAL A 377 -10.54 -16.03 -20.41
CA VAL A 377 -11.73 -15.32 -19.89
C VAL A 377 -13.02 -15.76 -20.59
N HIS A 378 -12.98 -16.06 -21.88
CA HIS A 378 -14.14 -16.54 -22.63
C HIS A 378 -14.47 -18.03 -22.41
N HIS A 379 -13.47 -18.87 -22.10
CA HIS A 379 -13.68 -20.30 -21.87
C HIS A 379 -14.09 -20.62 -20.43
N ALA A 380 -13.63 -19.84 -19.44
CA ALA A 380 -14.04 -19.98 -18.06
C ALA A 380 -15.49 -19.48 -17.86
N ASP A 381 -16.26 -20.12 -16.96
CA ASP A 381 -17.51 -19.53 -16.48
C ASP A 381 -17.18 -18.27 -15.65
N PRO A 382 -17.57 -17.07 -16.09
CA PRO A 382 -17.21 -15.83 -15.41
C PRO A 382 -18.06 -15.56 -14.16
N SER A 383 -19.22 -16.22 -14.05
CA SER A 383 -20.17 -15.99 -12.96
C SER A 383 -19.72 -16.67 -11.67
N GLY A 384 -19.47 -15.86 -10.64
CA GLY A 384 -18.84 -16.29 -9.38
C GLY A 384 -17.30 -16.23 -9.42
N GLY A 385 -16.73 -15.57 -10.43
CA GLY A 385 -15.29 -15.46 -10.64
C GLY A 385 -14.65 -14.37 -9.78
N VAL A 386 -13.58 -14.72 -9.07
CA VAL A 386 -12.60 -13.79 -8.52
C VAL A 386 -11.36 -13.93 -9.39
N TYR A 387 -11.12 -12.94 -10.25
CA TYR A 387 -10.02 -12.94 -11.21
C TYR A 387 -8.77 -12.31 -10.62
N LEU A 388 -7.67 -13.06 -10.62
CA LEU A 388 -6.32 -12.55 -10.43
C LEU A 388 -5.78 -12.00 -11.76
N PHE A 389 -5.24 -10.80 -11.69
CA PHE A 389 -4.39 -10.17 -12.70
C PHE A 389 -3.21 -9.50 -12.00
N HIS A 390 -2.21 -9.08 -12.77
CA HIS A 390 -1.06 -8.32 -12.30
C HIS A 390 -0.96 -6.99 -13.05
N GLU A 391 -0.31 -5.99 -12.47
CA GLU A 391 -0.10 -4.72 -13.18
C GLU A 391 0.96 -4.84 -14.30
N LYS A 392 0.51 -5.24 -15.51
CA LYS A 392 1.36 -5.44 -16.70
C LYS A 392 0.72 -4.83 -17.95
N LYS A 393 1.55 -4.50 -18.94
CA LYS A 393 1.13 -3.95 -20.24
C LYS A 393 0.10 -4.86 -20.96
N ILE A 394 0.35 -6.16 -20.94
CA ILE A 394 -0.53 -7.16 -21.57
C ILE A 394 -1.92 -7.21 -20.92
N THR A 395 -1.97 -7.01 -19.60
CA THR A 395 -3.20 -6.92 -18.81
C THR A 395 -3.96 -5.65 -19.16
N VAL A 396 -3.28 -4.51 -19.24
CA VAL A 396 -3.84 -3.22 -19.71
C VAL A 396 -4.45 -3.37 -21.11
N GLU A 397 -3.75 -4.02 -22.04
CA GLU A 397 -4.21 -4.23 -23.41
C GLU A 397 -5.47 -5.12 -23.49
N ALA A 398 -5.56 -6.16 -22.66
CA ALA A 398 -6.72 -7.05 -22.63
C ALA A 398 -7.94 -6.46 -21.86
N LEU A 399 -7.70 -5.61 -20.85
CA LEU A 399 -8.68 -5.21 -19.84
C LEU A 399 -10.00 -4.62 -20.40
N PRO A 400 -10.01 -3.72 -21.40
CA PRO A 400 -11.26 -3.16 -21.94
C PRO A 400 -12.20 -4.24 -22.51
N ALA A 401 -11.64 -5.24 -23.20
CA ALA A 401 -12.39 -6.34 -23.78
C ALA A 401 -12.87 -7.34 -22.71
N ILE A 402 -12.08 -7.57 -21.65
CA ILE A 402 -12.48 -8.37 -20.48
C ILE A 402 -13.71 -7.75 -19.79
N ILE A 403 -13.65 -6.44 -19.49
CA ILE A 403 -14.74 -5.74 -18.81
C ILE A 403 -16.01 -5.76 -19.67
N LYS A 404 -15.87 -5.46 -20.97
CA LYS A 404 -17.00 -5.50 -21.92
C LYS A 404 -17.66 -6.88 -21.97
N TYR A 405 -16.88 -7.96 -22.02
CA TYR A 405 -17.42 -9.32 -22.00
C TYR A 405 -18.22 -9.62 -20.73
N PHE A 406 -17.73 -9.23 -19.55
CA PHE A 406 -18.47 -9.43 -18.30
C PHE A 406 -19.75 -8.56 -18.21
N GLN A 407 -19.73 -7.36 -18.78
CA GLN A 407 -20.91 -6.50 -18.93
C GLN A 407 -21.95 -7.12 -19.88
N GLU A 408 -21.53 -7.67 -21.03
CA GLU A 408 -22.39 -8.42 -21.97
C GLU A 408 -23.02 -9.67 -21.32
N LYS A 409 -22.36 -10.27 -20.32
CA LYS A 409 -22.90 -11.35 -19.48
C LYS A 409 -23.82 -10.86 -18.34
N ASN A 410 -24.08 -9.56 -18.22
CA ASN A 410 -24.88 -8.93 -17.16
C ASN A 410 -24.36 -9.24 -15.74
N LEU A 411 -23.04 -9.35 -15.57
CA LEU A 411 -22.44 -9.59 -14.27
C LEU A 411 -22.29 -8.31 -13.46
N LYS A 412 -22.53 -8.41 -12.16
CA LYS A 412 -22.30 -7.35 -11.18
C LYS A 412 -20.85 -7.36 -10.73
N PHE A 413 -20.17 -6.22 -10.87
CA PHE A 413 -18.81 -6.03 -10.39
C PHE A 413 -18.80 -5.78 -8.88
N VAL A 414 -17.87 -6.42 -8.17
CA VAL A 414 -17.66 -6.22 -6.74
C VAL A 414 -16.23 -5.88 -6.40
N VAL A 415 -16.07 -5.15 -5.30
CA VAL A 415 -14.78 -4.97 -4.62
C VAL A 415 -14.87 -5.51 -3.20
N PHE A 416 -13.75 -5.97 -2.67
CA PHE A 416 -13.69 -6.53 -1.33
C PHE A 416 -13.51 -5.45 -0.25
N LYS A 417 -13.92 -5.78 0.99
CA LYS A 417 -13.65 -5.03 2.22
C LYS A 417 -13.37 -5.94 3.44
#